data_AF-A0A4P0Y5I3-F1
#
_entry.id   AF-A0A4P0Y5I3-F1
#
_cell.length_a   1.000
_cell.length_b   1.000
_cell.length_c   1.000
_cell.angle_alpha   90.00
_cell.angle_beta   90.00
_cell.angle_gamma   90.00
#
_symmetry.space_group_name_H-M   'P 1'
#
loop_
_entity.id
_entity.type
_entity.pdbx_description
1 polymer ?
#
loop_
_entity_poly.entity_id
_entity_poly.type
_entity_poly.pdbx_seq_one_letter_code
_entity_poly.pdbx_strand_id
1 'polypeptide(L)'
;MTTFYTVVNWLVILGYWLLIAGVTLRILMKRRAVPSAMAWLLIIYILPLVGIIAYLSFGELHLGKRRAERARAMWPSTAKWLNDLKACKHIFGEDNSPVAESLFKLCERRQGIGGVKGNQLQLLTESDDVMQALIRDIQLARHNIEMVFISGSPAAWPTASLNR
;
A
#
# COMPACT_ATOMS: atom_id res chain seq x y z
N MET A 1 -35.62 36.64 -28.10
CA MET A 1 -34.56 36.82 -27.08
C MET A 1 -34.73 35.86 -25.91
N THR A 2 -35.91 35.74 -25.29
CA THR A 2 -36.17 34.84 -24.15
C THR A 2 -35.96 33.35 -24.42
N THR A 3 -36.38 32.86 -25.59
CA THR A 3 -36.21 31.45 -26.00
C THR A 3 -34.74 31.02 -26.18
N PHE A 4 -33.86 31.93 -26.59
CA PHE A 4 -32.43 31.64 -26.69
C PHE A 4 -31.81 31.46 -25.31
N TYR A 5 -32.15 32.35 -24.36
CA TYR A 5 -31.70 32.24 -22.97
C TYR A 5 -32.23 30.99 -22.27
N THR A 6 -33.47 30.58 -22.53
CA THR A 6 -33.99 29.35 -21.95
C THR A 6 -33.26 28.13 -22.48
N VAL A 7 -33.02 28.03 -23.79
CA VAL A 7 -32.27 26.91 -24.39
C VAL A 7 -30.83 26.85 -23.85
N VAL A 8 -30.16 28.00 -23.75
CA VAL A 8 -28.81 28.07 -23.15
C VAL A 8 -28.85 27.64 -21.68
N ASN A 9 -29.83 28.09 -20.90
CA ASN A 9 -29.97 27.70 -19.50
C ASN A 9 -30.21 26.19 -19.34
N TRP A 10 -31.08 25.61 -20.17
CA TRP A 10 -31.34 24.16 -20.18
C TRP A 10 -30.10 23.37 -20.57
N LEU A 11 -29.31 23.83 -21.56
CA LEU A 11 -28.05 23.19 -21.95
C LEU A 11 -27.01 23.22 -20.82
N VAL A 12 -26.91 24.33 -20.09
CA VAL A 12 -26.01 24.45 -18.94
C VAL A 12 -26.44 23.51 -17.81
N ILE A 13 -27.74 23.43 -17.52
CA ILE A 13 -28.29 22.49 -16.53
C ILE A 13 -28.02 21.05 -16.95
N LEU A 14 -28.24 20.69 -18.21
CA LEU A 14 -28.01 19.35 -18.74
C LEU A 14 -26.53 18.98 -18.68
N GLY A 15 -25.64 19.90 -19.08
CA GLY A 15 -24.19 19.72 -18.99
C GLY A 15 -23.70 19.54 -17.55
N TYR A 16 -24.27 20.29 -16.60
CA TYR A 16 -23.98 20.15 -15.17
C TYR A 16 -24.34 18.75 -14.64
N TRP A 17 -25.54 18.27 -14.96
CA TRP A 17 -25.98 16.93 -14.58
C TRP A 17 -25.15 15.82 -15.23
N LEU A 18 -24.77 15.98 -16.49
CA LEU A 18 -23.94 15.02 -17.22
C LEU A 18 -22.52 14.95 -16.63
N LEU A 19 -21.97 16.09 -16.21
CA LEU A 19 -20.67 16.17 -15.56
C LEU A 19 -20.69 15.48 -14.19
N ILE A 20 -21.73 15.73 -13.38
CA ILE A 20 -21.94 15.02 -12.11
C ILE A 20 -22.04 13.51 -12.34
N ALA A 21 -22.86 13.07 -13.31
CA ALA A 21 -23.03 11.66 -13.63
C ALA A 21 -21.72 11.00 -14.10
N GLY A 22 -20.91 11.71 -14.91
CA GLY A 22 -19.60 11.22 -15.34
C GLY A 22 -18.60 11.09 -14.19
N VAL A 23 -18.59 12.06 -13.27
CA VAL A 23 -17.72 12.05 -12.09
C VAL A 23 -18.13 10.97 -11.11
N THR A 24 -19.43 10.81 -10.82
CA THR A 24 -19.96 9.77 -9.93
C THR A 24 -19.66 8.38 -10.48
N LEU A 25 -19.88 8.14 -11.77
CA LEU A 25 -19.58 6.86 -12.42
C LEU A 25 -18.09 6.54 -12.36
N ARG A 26 -17.21 7.52 -12.63
CA ARG A 26 -15.76 7.35 -12.56
C ARG A 26 -15.28 7.05 -11.13
N ILE A 27 -15.88 7.70 -10.14
CA ILE A 27 -15.61 7.44 -8.71
C ILE A 27 -16.07 6.04 -8.31
N LEU A 28 -17.25 5.61 -8.77
CA LEU A 28 -17.82 4.30 -8.44
C LEU A 28 -17.02 3.15 -9.07
N MET A 29 -16.54 3.32 -10.31
CA MET A 29 -15.69 2.31 -10.97
C MET A 29 -14.31 2.16 -10.32
N LYS A 30 -13.80 3.19 -9.65
CA LYS A 30 -12.45 3.15 -9.04
C LYS A 30 -12.57 2.73 -7.56
N ARG A 31 -12.57 1.41 -7.29
CA ARG A 31 -12.55 0.76 -5.95
C ARG A 31 -11.72 1.58 -4.92
N ARG A 32 -12.35 2.52 -4.23
CA ARG A 32 -11.76 3.30 -3.13
C ARG A 32 -12.70 3.27 -1.94
N ALA A 33 -12.12 3.38 -0.74
CA ALA A 33 -12.86 3.42 0.50
C ALA A 33 -13.96 4.51 0.43
N VAL A 34 -15.19 4.08 0.68
CA VAL A 34 -16.45 4.83 0.55
C VAL A 34 -16.42 6.26 1.14
N PRO A 35 -15.75 6.54 2.29
CA PRO A 35 -15.76 7.89 2.87
C PRO A 35 -15.02 8.96 2.05
N SER A 36 -13.91 8.61 1.40
CA SER A 36 -13.09 9.58 0.64
C SER A 36 -13.77 9.98 -0.67
N ALA A 37 -14.49 9.04 -1.30
CA ALA A 37 -15.30 9.29 -2.48
C ALA A 37 -16.42 10.30 -2.20
N MET A 38 -17.12 10.16 -1.07
CA MET A 38 -18.22 11.06 -0.69
C MET A 38 -17.75 12.51 -0.45
N ALA A 39 -16.60 12.70 0.20
CA ALA A 39 -16.05 14.04 0.43
C ALA A 39 -15.68 14.77 -0.87
N TRP A 40 -15.09 14.05 -1.84
CA TRP A 40 -14.79 14.62 -3.16
C TRP A 40 -16.04 14.94 -3.97
N LEU A 41 -17.07 14.09 -3.86
CA LEU A 41 -18.37 14.37 -4.47
C LEU A 41 -19.00 15.65 -3.91
N LEU A 42 -18.93 15.85 -2.59
CA LEU A 42 -19.46 17.07 -1.95
C LEU A 42 -18.74 18.33 -2.42
N ILE A 43 -17.40 18.31 -2.52
CA ILE A 43 -16.60 19.46 -3.01
C ILE A 43 -16.96 19.79 -4.46
N ILE A 44 -17.10 18.77 -5.31
CA ILE A 44 -17.47 18.95 -6.72
C ILE A 44 -18.92 19.46 -6.84
N TYR A 45 -19.81 19.07 -5.93
CA TYR A 45 -21.18 19.56 -5.90
C TYR A 45 -21.29 21.03 -5.51
N ILE A 46 -20.41 21.51 -4.63
CA ILE A 46 -20.40 22.91 -4.17
C ILE A 46 -19.66 23.81 -5.19
N LEU A 47 -18.50 23.39 -5.68
CA LEU A 47 -17.75 24.09 -6.73
C LEU A 47 -17.24 23.09 -7.79
N PRO A 48 -17.92 22.91 -8.93
CA PRO A 48 -17.58 21.87 -9.91
C PRO A 48 -16.21 22.08 -10.54
N LEU A 49 -15.85 23.31 -10.92
CA LEU A 49 -14.54 23.61 -11.50
C LEU A 49 -13.40 23.42 -10.49
N VAL A 50 -13.55 23.94 -9.28
CA VAL A 50 -12.50 23.86 -8.24
C VAL A 50 -12.36 22.43 -7.72
N GLY A 51 -13.47 21.70 -7.58
CA GLY A 51 -13.47 20.31 -7.14
C GLY A 51 -12.75 19.37 -8.11
N ILE A 52 -12.86 19.59 -9.43
CA ILE A 52 -12.11 18.81 -10.43
C ILE A 52 -10.60 19.08 -10.33
N ILE A 53 -10.21 20.36 -10.23
CA ILE A 53 -8.79 20.76 -10.12
C ILE A 53 -8.19 20.22 -8.82
N ALA A 54 -8.90 20.34 -7.70
CA ALA A 54 -8.48 19.82 -6.41
C ALA A 54 -8.44 18.28 -6.43
N TYR A 55 -9.39 17.60 -7.08
CA TYR A 55 -9.39 16.14 -7.22
C TYR A 55 -8.18 15.65 -8.02
N LEU A 56 -7.83 16.34 -9.10
CA LEU A 56 -6.64 16.01 -9.88
C LEU A 56 -5.35 16.27 -9.08
N SER A 57 -5.33 17.30 -8.24
CA SER A 57 -4.15 17.68 -7.44
C SER A 57 -3.94 16.78 -6.21
N PHE A 58 -5.01 16.41 -5.51
CA PHE A 58 -4.96 15.72 -4.21
C PHE A 58 -5.62 14.33 -4.22
N GLY A 59 -6.58 14.08 -5.11
CA GLY A 59 -7.29 12.80 -5.21
C GLY A 59 -6.41 11.69 -5.77
N GLU A 60 -5.55 11.96 -6.73
CA GLU A 60 -4.53 11.01 -7.20
C GLU A 60 -3.20 11.23 -6.50
N LEU A 61 -3.15 11.04 -5.16
CA LEU A 61 -1.87 10.91 -4.48
C LEU A 61 -1.05 9.81 -5.18
N HIS A 62 0.02 10.22 -5.87
CA HIS A 62 0.92 9.42 -6.70
C HIS A 62 1.77 8.41 -5.90
N LEU A 63 1.25 7.90 -4.79
CA LEU A 63 1.91 6.94 -3.89
C LEU A 63 2.38 5.68 -4.62
N GLY A 64 1.69 5.28 -5.70
CA GLY A 64 2.07 4.13 -6.51
C GLY A 64 3.29 4.37 -7.42
N LYS A 65 3.38 5.54 -8.09
CA LYS A 65 4.44 5.79 -9.09
C LYS A 65 5.81 5.91 -8.45
N ARG A 66 5.93 6.69 -7.36
CA ARG A 66 7.20 6.80 -6.61
C ARG A 66 7.66 5.48 -6.01
N ARG A 67 6.72 4.62 -5.58
CA ARG A 67 7.05 3.28 -5.04
C ARG A 67 7.50 2.32 -6.15
N ALA A 68 6.84 2.37 -7.31
CA ALA A 68 7.23 1.59 -8.48
C ALA A 68 8.59 2.03 -9.04
N GLU A 69 8.85 3.34 -9.10
CA GLU A 69 10.13 3.91 -9.53
C GLU A 69 11.26 3.55 -8.56
N ARG A 70 11.06 3.69 -7.24
CA ARG A 70 12.04 3.25 -6.24
C ARG A 70 12.29 1.74 -6.29
N ALA A 71 11.25 0.93 -6.46
CA ALA A 71 11.40 -0.52 -6.62
C ALA A 71 12.22 -0.87 -7.87
N ARG A 72 11.99 -0.17 -8.99
CA ARG A 72 12.78 -0.33 -10.23
C ARG A 72 14.22 0.13 -10.06
N ALA A 73 14.47 1.21 -9.34
CA ALA A 73 15.81 1.73 -9.09
C ALA A 73 16.65 0.81 -8.18
N MET A 74 16.02 0.10 -7.24
CA MET A 74 16.70 -0.87 -6.36
C MET A 74 16.90 -2.24 -7.02
N TRP A 75 16.05 -2.60 -7.98
CA TRP A 75 16.08 -3.89 -8.68
C TRP A 75 17.46 -4.34 -9.20
N PRO A 76 18.28 -3.51 -9.87
CA PRO A 76 19.58 -3.97 -10.39
C PRO A 76 20.56 -4.41 -9.28
N SER A 77 20.57 -3.74 -8.13
CA SER A 77 21.40 -4.16 -6.99
C SER A 77 20.86 -5.42 -6.33
N THR A 78 19.53 -5.52 -6.19
CA THR A 78 18.87 -6.71 -5.64
C THR A 78 19.08 -7.94 -6.53
N ALA A 79 19.01 -7.77 -7.86
CA ALA A 79 19.22 -8.84 -8.83
C ALA A 79 20.66 -9.39 -8.80
N LYS A 80 21.66 -8.52 -8.63
CA LYS A 80 23.06 -8.96 -8.48
C LYS A 80 23.25 -9.78 -7.20
N TRP A 81 22.78 -9.27 -6.07
CA TRP A 81 22.81 -9.98 -4.79
C TRP A 81 22.07 -11.33 -4.84
N LEU A 82 20.92 -11.39 -5.52
CA LEU A 82 20.19 -12.64 -5.77
C LEU A 82 21.04 -13.66 -6.55
N ASN A 83 21.72 -13.22 -7.60
CA ASN A 83 22.54 -14.11 -8.42
C ASN A 83 23.75 -14.63 -7.64
N ASP A 84 24.37 -13.78 -6.82
CA ASP A 84 25.46 -14.19 -5.92
C ASP A 84 24.96 -15.22 -4.89
N LEU A 85 23.75 -15.03 -4.34
CA LEU A 85 23.10 -16.01 -3.46
C LEU A 85 22.79 -17.34 -4.16
N LYS A 86 22.35 -17.31 -5.42
CA LYS A 86 22.09 -18.53 -6.21
C LYS A 86 23.35 -19.38 -6.43
N ALA A 87 24.53 -18.76 -6.43
CA ALA A 87 25.79 -19.50 -6.50
C ALA A 87 26.00 -20.40 -5.27
N CYS A 88 25.46 -20.00 -4.11
CA CYS A 88 25.53 -20.76 -2.86
C CYS A 88 24.42 -21.83 -2.77
N LYS A 89 24.54 -22.90 -3.56
CA LYS A 89 23.53 -23.99 -3.64
C LYS A 89 23.17 -24.65 -2.30
N HIS A 90 24.10 -24.68 -1.34
CA HIS A 90 23.90 -25.36 -0.05
C HIS A 90 22.86 -24.67 0.86
N ILE A 91 22.53 -23.41 0.59
CA ILE A 91 21.60 -22.61 1.40
C ILE A 91 20.14 -22.94 1.05
N PHE A 92 19.89 -23.51 -0.14
CA PHE A 92 18.55 -23.80 -0.62
C PHE A 92 18.05 -25.17 -0.17
N GLY A 93 16.78 -25.22 0.20
CA GLY A 93 16.12 -26.45 0.65
C GLY A 93 15.50 -27.24 -0.48
N GLU A 94 15.96 -28.48 -0.64
CA GLU A 94 15.36 -29.47 -1.55
C GLU A 94 14.13 -30.16 -0.93
N ASP A 95 14.13 -30.35 0.40
CA ASP A 95 13.06 -31.03 1.14
C ASP A 95 12.04 -30.02 1.67
N ASN A 96 10.97 -29.81 0.91
CA ASN A 96 9.83 -29.02 1.35
C ASN A 96 8.68 -29.96 1.75
N SER A 97 7.91 -29.57 2.77
CA SER A 97 6.65 -30.27 3.09
C SER A 97 5.74 -30.27 1.86
N PRO A 98 5.04 -31.38 1.54
CA PRO A 98 4.14 -31.46 0.39
C PRO A 98 3.09 -30.34 0.35
N VAL A 99 2.66 -29.87 1.53
CA VAL A 99 1.68 -28.78 1.67
C VAL A 99 2.29 -27.42 1.29
N ALA A 100 3.57 -27.20 1.58
CA ALA A 100 4.26 -25.94 1.36
C ALA A 100 4.93 -25.84 -0.03
N GLU A 101 5.11 -26.97 -0.72
CA GLU A 101 5.81 -27.06 -2.01
C GLU A 101 5.23 -26.10 -3.07
N SER A 102 3.90 -26.01 -3.16
CA SER A 102 3.21 -25.11 -4.09
C SER A 102 3.51 -23.64 -3.83
N LEU A 103 3.63 -23.25 -2.55
CA LEU A 103 3.94 -21.90 -2.11
C LEU A 103 5.41 -21.56 -2.40
N PHE A 104 6.33 -22.49 -2.14
CA PHE A 104 7.75 -22.31 -2.50
C PHE A 104 7.94 -22.19 -4.00
N LYS A 105 7.28 -23.04 -4.81
CA LYS A 105 7.30 -22.95 -6.28
C LYS A 105 6.76 -21.61 -6.80
N LEU A 106 5.71 -21.07 -6.16
CA LEU A 106 5.16 -19.77 -6.53
C LEU A 106 6.15 -18.63 -6.22
N CYS A 107 6.74 -18.65 -5.03
CA CYS A 107 7.75 -17.68 -4.62
C CYS A 107 8.97 -17.72 -5.54
N GLU A 108 9.45 -18.91 -5.89
CA GLU A 108 10.56 -19.11 -6.81
C GLU A 108 10.25 -18.56 -8.21
N ARG A 109 9.06 -18.84 -8.77
CA ARG A 109 8.68 -18.31 -10.08
C ARG A 109 8.54 -16.79 -10.11
N ARG A 110 8.06 -16.18 -9.02
CA ARG A 110 7.78 -14.73 -8.96
C ARG A 110 8.99 -13.89 -8.57
N GLN A 111 9.78 -14.37 -7.62
CA GLN A 111 10.91 -13.63 -7.05
C GLN A 111 12.26 -14.19 -7.50
N GLY A 112 12.30 -15.39 -8.06
CA GLY A 112 13.51 -16.02 -8.53
C GLY A 112 14.35 -16.65 -7.42
N ILE A 113 13.87 -16.76 -6.18
CA ILE A 113 14.61 -17.33 -5.04
C ILE A 113 13.86 -18.56 -4.52
N GLY A 114 14.58 -19.68 -4.33
CA GLY A 114 14.05 -20.88 -3.68
C GLY A 114 13.94 -20.75 -2.16
N GLY A 115 13.33 -21.73 -1.49
CA GLY A 115 13.29 -21.78 -0.03
C GLY A 115 14.70 -21.88 0.57
N VAL A 116 15.01 -21.05 1.57
CA VAL A 116 16.30 -21.05 2.27
C VAL A 116 16.22 -21.86 3.57
N LYS A 117 17.19 -22.74 3.80
CA LYS A 117 17.36 -23.54 5.02
C LYS A 117 18.08 -22.73 6.11
N GLY A 118 17.88 -23.11 7.39
CA GLY A 118 18.60 -22.54 8.53
C GLY A 118 17.93 -21.34 9.21
N ASN A 119 16.74 -20.94 8.76
CA ASN A 119 15.96 -19.93 9.46
C ASN A 119 15.35 -20.50 10.74
N GLN A 120 15.60 -19.84 11.87
CA GLN A 120 14.87 -20.10 13.12
C GLN A 120 13.65 -19.21 13.16
N LEU A 121 12.46 -19.83 13.11
CA LEU A 121 11.20 -19.12 13.23
C LEU A 121 10.64 -19.36 14.63
N GLN A 122 10.45 -18.28 15.37
CA GLN A 122 9.73 -18.30 16.64
C GLN A 122 8.39 -17.60 16.46
N LEU A 123 7.30 -18.31 16.77
CA LEU A 123 5.97 -17.72 16.81
C LEU A 123 5.68 -17.27 18.23
N LEU A 124 5.52 -15.97 18.43
CA LEU A 124 5.10 -15.38 19.69
C LEU A 124 3.61 -15.08 19.59
N THR A 125 2.82 -15.63 20.51
CA THR A 125 1.35 -15.50 20.50
C THR A 125 0.87 -14.36 21.40
N GLU A 126 1.63 -14.03 22.43
CA GLU A 126 1.27 -13.01 23.42
C GLU A 126 2.03 -11.70 23.21
N SER A 127 1.36 -10.57 23.46
CA SER A 127 1.95 -9.25 23.24
C SER A 127 3.09 -8.94 24.21
N ASP A 128 2.99 -9.41 25.45
CA ASP A 128 4.03 -9.22 26.47
C ASP A 128 5.32 -9.96 26.09
N ASP A 129 5.19 -11.18 25.57
CA ASP A 129 6.33 -11.97 25.09
C ASP A 129 7.02 -11.30 23.90
N VAL A 130 6.24 -10.72 22.98
CA VAL A 130 6.78 -9.92 21.86
C VAL A 130 7.56 -8.72 22.37
N MET A 131 7.02 -8.00 23.36
CA MET A 131 7.68 -6.81 23.90
C MET A 131 8.98 -7.17 24.63
N GLN A 132 8.97 -8.24 25.43
CA GLN A 132 10.17 -8.70 26.14
C GLN A 132 11.25 -9.21 25.17
N ALA A 133 10.87 -9.99 24.16
CA ALA A 133 11.79 -10.45 23.12
C ALA A 133 12.40 -9.27 22.36
N LEU A 134 11.59 -8.26 22.00
CA LEU A 134 12.05 -7.06 21.32
C LEU A 134 13.05 -6.27 22.18
N ILE A 135 12.75 -6.04 23.47
CA ILE A 135 13.67 -5.36 24.39
C ILE A 135 15.00 -6.11 24.50
N ARG A 136 14.95 -7.43 24.64
CA ARG A 136 16.14 -8.28 24.72
C ARG A 136 16.99 -8.18 23.45
N ASP A 137 16.35 -8.25 22.28
CA ASP A 137 17.05 -8.20 21.01
C ASP A 137 17.67 -6.81 20.77
N ILE A 138 17.00 -5.73 21.22
CA ILE A 138 17.57 -4.38 21.23
C ILE A 138 18.80 -4.30 22.13
N GLN A 139 18.75 -4.89 23.33
CA GLN A 139 19.89 -4.89 24.27
C GLN A 139 21.09 -5.69 23.76
N LEU A 140 20.85 -6.75 22.98
CA LEU A 140 21.89 -7.62 22.42
C LEU A 140 22.45 -7.13 21.08
N ALA A 141 21.75 -6.22 20.40
CA ALA A 141 22.16 -5.73 19.09
C ALA A 141 23.48 -4.93 19.16
N ARG A 142 24.44 -5.30 18.31
CA ARG A 142 25.78 -4.67 18.28
C ARG A 142 26.01 -3.73 17.11
N HIS A 143 25.31 -3.93 15.99
CA HIS A 143 25.61 -3.24 14.73
C HIS A 143 24.42 -2.44 14.20
N ASN A 144 23.28 -3.09 13.99
CA ASN A 144 22.09 -2.45 13.45
C ASN A 144 20.81 -3.13 13.95
N ILE A 145 19.72 -2.37 13.99
CA ILE A 145 18.37 -2.86 14.26
C ILE A 145 17.47 -2.36 13.14
N GLU A 146 16.95 -3.28 12.32
CA GLU A 146 16.03 -2.98 11.23
C GLU A 146 14.63 -3.47 11.60
N MET A 147 13.67 -2.56 11.65
CA MET A 147 12.28 -2.88 11.98
C MET A 147 11.32 -2.28 10.96
N VAL A 148 10.34 -3.08 10.56
CA VAL A 148 9.25 -2.66 9.66
C VAL A 148 7.93 -2.88 10.37
N PHE A 149 7.27 -1.78 10.75
CA PHE A 149 5.94 -1.80 11.36
C PHE A 149 4.89 -1.35 10.33
N ILE A 150 3.85 -2.16 10.16
CA ILE A 150 2.68 -1.76 9.38
C ILE A 150 1.65 -1.22 10.39
N SER A 151 1.58 0.10 10.51
CA SER A 151 0.55 0.79 11.29
C SER A 151 -0.78 0.68 10.57
N GLY A 152 -1.71 -0.06 11.17
CA GLY A 152 -3.06 -0.29 10.67
C GLY A 152 -4.13 0.00 11.72
N SER A 153 -3.98 1.06 12.53
CA SER A 153 -5.09 1.58 13.33
C SER A 153 -4.79 3.01 13.83
N PRO A 154 -5.70 3.99 13.68
CA PRO A 154 -5.51 5.35 14.20
C PRO A 154 -5.50 5.45 15.73
N ALA A 155 -5.82 4.37 16.47
CA ALA A 155 -6.22 4.45 17.88
C ALA A 155 -5.46 3.49 18.83
N ALA A 156 -4.30 2.97 18.47
CA ALA A 156 -3.67 1.87 19.20
C ALA A 156 -2.32 2.17 19.88
N TRP A 157 -2.04 3.43 20.24
CA TRP A 157 -0.96 3.71 21.19
C TRP A 157 -1.56 4.26 22.48
N PRO A 158 -1.75 3.42 23.52
CA PRO A 158 -1.74 3.95 24.87
C PRO A 158 -0.33 4.51 25.06
N THR A 159 -0.22 5.81 25.27
CA THR A 159 0.94 6.43 25.85
C THR A 159 1.16 5.79 27.23
N ALA A 160 1.90 4.68 27.28
CA ALA A 160 2.46 4.16 28.50
C ALA A 160 3.51 5.19 28.93
N SER A 161 3.09 6.09 29.80
CA SER A 161 4.00 6.92 30.58
C SER A 161 4.94 5.97 31.34
N LEU A 162 6.17 5.87 30.85
CA LEU A 162 7.32 5.41 31.63
C LEU A 162 7.46 6.36 32.83
N ASN A 163 6.79 6.02 33.92
CA ASN A 163 7.12 6.57 35.22
C ASN A 163 8.22 5.68 35.80
N ARG A 164 9.41 6.27 35.79
CA ARG A 164 10.66 5.97 36.50
C ARG A 164 10.71 4.71 37.37
#